data_AF-A0A9Q0P5H1-F1
#
_entry.id   AF-A0A9Q0P5H1-F1
#
_cell.length_a   1.000
_cell.length_b   1.000
_cell.length_c   1.000
_cell.angle_alpha   90.00
_cell.angle_beta   90.00
_cell.angle_gamma   90.00
#
_symmetry.space_group_name_H-M   'P 1'
#
loop_
_entity.id
_entity.type
_entity.pdbx_description
1 polymer ?
#
loop_
_entity_poly.entity_id
_entity_poly.type
_entity_poly.pdbx_seq_one_letter_code
_entity_poly.pdbx_strand_id
1 'polypeptide(L)'
;MALIILESRKEKSGQSTFSMEMIQSYKIRYPLPSILFLLHLLSLHLPSLAYTVPDKYFISCGSDTNSTASGRSFIGDLTSGNSGSFTFTGQSSPVRDSNKSTATPPLYQTARIFREQSSYEFVISSAGTYLVRLHFFSFSANLSAALFDVLASKVSVVDNFSVPNRSDSPLIKEFIISISVGKFPIYFMPQGSSFAFVNAIELFLAPESFIPSSAPLVGPAGSMGSYNDILSKALLTIHRINVGGPTLSPENDTLWRYWVPDDSYLFSRDTAKNSSSLSSRPNYDGFSEYIAPDLVYQTAKEMNINSNRTSNNFNITWVFNVSKNAVHFVRVHFCDIVSPSPGALLRFNLYIYSNFSLEINPNEKSSRLAVPFYFDFVVDSDDSGIMRISIGPRQDSGNKTAFLNGLEIMEIMGELSKGARASDPKSTGVFVIVGSVLGGLVLICILGVVLCLGRRRRKPKAAESLDWSPVPVHRGGSTDSRMQAPEGAIFGPLTPILNLGLKISFSEIQPREPHEDSTADTSAMLALPDIQLLPSLSISEEMDHMPILRVTGSSSFSQLEIQDAR
;
A
#
# COMPACT_ATOMS: atom_id res chain seq x y z
N MET A 1 10.96 10.77 20.52
CA MET A 1 10.96 11.57 21.77
C MET A 1 11.86 12.79 21.58
N ALA A 2 11.73 13.81 22.42
CA ALA A 2 12.51 15.05 22.31
C ALA A 2 13.96 14.91 22.78
N LEU A 3 14.87 15.71 22.21
CA LEU A 3 16.24 15.86 22.70
C LEU A 3 16.26 16.65 24.01
N ILE A 4 17.25 16.36 24.86
CA ILE A 4 17.69 17.25 25.93
C ILE A 4 19.17 17.58 25.68
N ILE A 5 19.47 18.86 25.51
CA ILE A 5 20.83 19.39 25.41
C ILE A 5 21.34 19.69 26.83
N LEU A 6 22.58 19.32 27.14
CA LEU A 6 23.25 19.72 28.38
C LEU A 6 24.40 20.68 28.07
N GLU A 7 24.25 21.92 28.53
CA GLU A 7 25.23 22.98 28.37
C GLU A 7 26.28 22.93 29.50
N SER A 8 27.57 22.99 29.17
CA SER A 8 28.66 22.87 30.15
C SER A 8 29.26 24.24 30.47
N ARG A 9 28.96 24.77 31.66
CA ARG A 9 29.57 26.01 32.16
C ARG A 9 30.79 25.70 33.04
N LYS A 10 31.92 26.35 32.75
CA LYS A 10 33.24 26.07 33.31
C LYS A 10 33.84 27.34 33.91
N GLU A 11 34.20 27.31 35.20
CA GLU A 11 34.81 28.46 35.88
C GLU A 11 35.91 28.01 36.86
N LYS A 12 36.73 28.94 37.36
CA LYS A 12 38.11 28.67 37.83
C LYS A 12 38.37 28.93 39.32
N SER A 13 39.23 28.07 39.89
CA SER A 13 40.27 28.30 40.92
C SER A 13 40.10 29.36 42.03
N GLY A 14 40.29 28.91 43.27
CA GLY A 14 40.71 29.73 44.43
C GLY A 14 41.28 28.84 45.55
N GLN A 15 42.30 29.30 46.28
CA GLN A 15 42.98 28.55 47.35
C GLN A 15 42.70 29.13 48.74
N SER A 16 42.47 28.28 49.74
CA SER A 16 43.15 28.31 51.06
C SER A 16 42.54 27.29 52.03
N THR A 17 43.25 26.96 53.11
CA THR A 17 42.93 25.88 54.06
C THR A 17 42.36 26.38 55.38
N PHE A 18 41.34 25.70 55.94
CA PHE A 18 41.14 25.60 57.40
C PHE A 18 40.43 24.29 57.79
N SER A 19 40.29 24.04 59.10
CA SER A 19 40.11 22.70 59.69
C SER A 19 38.68 22.12 59.72
N MET A 20 38.61 20.89 60.23
CA MET A 20 37.45 19.99 60.35
C MET A 20 36.19 20.61 61.00
N GLU A 21 35.01 20.31 60.44
CA GLU A 21 34.12 19.32 61.09
C GLU A 21 33.13 18.67 60.08
N MET A 22 32.26 17.77 60.56
CA MET A 22 31.53 16.81 59.71
C MET A 22 30.38 17.40 58.89
N ILE A 23 30.43 17.21 57.57
CA ILE A 23 29.24 16.92 56.76
C ILE A 23 29.51 15.66 55.94
N GLN A 24 28.87 14.55 56.31
CA GLN A 24 29.03 13.26 55.65
C GLN A 24 28.28 13.24 54.30
N SER A 25 28.85 13.87 53.29
CA SER A 25 28.27 13.94 51.94
C SER A 25 28.30 12.56 51.28
N TYR A 26 27.22 11.80 51.42
CA TYR A 26 26.98 10.57 50.67
C TYR A 26 26.92 10.89 49.17
N LYS A 27 28.07 10.75 48.49
CA LYS A 27 28.15 10.75 47.03
C LYS A 27 27.47 9.49 46.52
N ILE A 28 26.16 9.61 46.25
CA ILE A 28 25.39 8.59 45.52
C ILE A 28 25.97 8.51 44.11
N ARG A 29 26.98 7.65 43.94
CA ARG A 29 27.47 7.20 42.64
C ARG A 29 26.38 6.33 42.02
N TYR A 30 25.38 6.96 41.40
CA TYR A 30 24.47 6.25 40.50
C TYR A 30 25.33 5.49 39.47
N PRO A 31 25.23 4.16 39.40
CA PRO A 31 26.08 3.38 38.51
C PRO A 31 25.61 3.57 37.06
N LEU A 32 26.17 4.57 36.40
CA LEU A 32 26.01 4.82 34.97
C LEU A 32 26.19 3.54 34.12
N PRO A 33 27.16 2.64 34.42
CA PRO A 33 27.27 1.35 33.73
C PRO A 33 26.06 0.44 33.93
N SER A 34 25.43 0.42 35.11
CA SER A 34 24.22 -0.39 35.35
C SER A 34 23.00 0.19 34.64
N ILE A 35 22.90 1.52 34.49
CA ILE A 35 21.83 2.16 33.71
C ILE A 35 22.02 1.84 32.22
N LEU A 36 23.25 1.91 31.71
CA LEU A 36 23.59 1.49 30.34
C LEU A 36 23.35 -0.01 30.11
N PHE A 37 23.68 -0.86 31.07
CA PHE A 37 23.41 -2.29 31.03
C PHE A 37 21.91 -2.61 31.07
N LEU A 38 21.13 -1.88 31.88
CA LEU A 38 19.67 -2.00 31.89
C LEU A 38 19.05 -1.54 30.57
N LEU A 39 19.54 -0.45 29.98
CA LEU A 39 19.14 -0.01 28.65
C LEU A 39 19.48 -1.06 27.58
N HIS A 40 20.67 -1.68 27.63
CA HIS A 40 21.03 -2.79 26.75
C HIS A 40 20.10 -4.00 26.94
N LEU A 41 19.76 -4.34 28.19
CA LEU A 41 18.79 -5.41 28.48
C LEU A 41 17.39 -5.07 27.98
N LEU A 42 16.93 -3.82 28.06
CA LEU A 42 15.66 -3.40 27.45
C LEU A 42 15.72 -3.48 25.92
N SER A 43 16.83 -3.10 25.28
CA SER A 43 17.03 -3.29 23.83
C SER A 43 16.96 -4.76 23.42
N LEU A 44 17.47 -5.66 24.27
CA LEU A 44 17.43 -7.12 24.07
C LEU A 44 16.07 -7.77 24.45
N HIS A 45 15.14 -7.01 25.02
CA HIS A 45 13.79 -7.46 25.41
C HIS A 45 12.67 -6.69 24.69
N LEU A 46 12.97 -6.10 23.53
CA LEU A 46 11.97 -5.95 22.48
C LEU A 46 11.83 -7.31 21.79
N PRO A 47 10.81 -8.14 22.07
CA PRO A 47 10.45 -9.18 21.13
C PRO A 47 10.13 -8.48 19.80
N SER A 48 10.73 -8.95 18.70
CA SER A 48 10.18 -8.65 17.38
C SER A 48 8.72 -9.06 17.42
N LEU A 49 7.80 -8.13 17.14
CA LEU A 49 6.38 -8.40 17.18
C LEU A 49 6.05 -9.34 16.02
N ALA A 50 6.13 -10.64 16.28
CA ALA A 50 5.87 -11.66 15.29
C ALA A 50 4.51 -11.40 14.65
N TYR A 51 4.50 -11.17 13.34
CA TYR A 51 3.28 -10.86 12.62
C TYR A 51 2.32 -12.03 12.74
N THR A 52 1.24 -11.81 13.50
CA THR A 52 0.09 -12.71 13.55
C THR A 52 -0.76 -12.44 12.32
N VAL A 53 -0.95 -13.45 11.48
CA VAL A 53 -1.82 -13.35 10.30
C VAL A 53 -3.24 -12.93 10.74
N PRO A 54 -3.79 -11.80 10.28
CA PRO A 54 -5.08 -11.32 10.77
C PRO A 54 -6.24 -12.21 10.35
N ASP A 55 -7.25 -12.30 11.21
CA ASP A 55 -8.51 -13.04 11.05
C ASP A 55 -9.71 -12.12 10.72
N LYS A 56 -9.47 -10.81 10.59
CA LYS A 56 -10.50 -9.78 10.44
C LYS A 56 -10.86 -9.50 8.98
N TYR A 57 -12.13 -9.21 8.73
CA TYR A 57 -12.70 -8.81 7.43
C TYR A 57 -12.51 -9.82 6.28
N PHE A 58 -12.74 -11.10 6.58
CA PHE A 58 -13.11 -12.09 5.57
C PHE A 58 -14.64 -12.12 5.48
N ILE A 59 -15.21 -11.66 4.36
CA ILE A 59 -16.65 -11.44 4.19
C ILE A 59 -17.20 -12.33 3.05
N SER A 60 -18.25 -13.08 3.34
CA SER A 60 -19.06 -13.83 2.37
C SER A 60 -20.27 -12.98 1.97
N CYS A 61 -20.29 -12.51 0.73
CA CYS A 61 -21.14 -11.40 0.30
C CYS A 61 -22.50 -11.89 -0.24
N GLY A 62 -23.58 -11.42 0.37
CA GLY A 62 -24.94 -11.91 0.10
C GLY A 62 -25.29 -13.21 0.85
N SER A 63 -24.45 -13.65 1.80
CA SER A 63 -24.67 -14.87 2.58
C SER A 63 -25.26 -14.59 3.96
N ASP A 64 -26.19 -15.46 4.37
CA ASP A 64 -26.77 -15.60 5.71
C ASP A 64 -26.00 -16.56 6.62
N THR A 65 -24.95 -17.18 6.09
CA THR A 65 -24.16 -18.24 6.74
C THR A 65 -22.67 -18.02 6.54
N ASN A 66 -21.86 -18.41 7.53
CA ASN A 66 -20.40 -18.34 7.43
C ASN A 66 -19.88 -19.50 6.58
N SER A 67 -18.82 -19.24 5.81
CA SER A 67 -18.23 -20.21 4.88
C SER A 67 -16.72 -20.32 5.07
N THR A 68 -16.21 -21.54 5.27
CA THR A 68 -14.77 -21.79 5.39
C THR A 68 -14.12 -21.96 4.01
N ALA A 69 -13.01 -21.27 3.76
CA ALA A 69 -12.20 -21.43 2.54
C ALA A 69 -10.70 -21.27 2.85
N SER A 70 -9.88 -22.25 2.45
CA SER A 70 -8.43 -22.22 2.61
C SER A 70 -7.96 -21.92 4.04
N GLY A 71 -8.57 -22.61 5.02
CA GLY A 71 -8.31 -22.45 6.45
C GLY A 71 -8.99 -21.24 7.13
N ARG A 72 -9.62 -20.33 6.38
CA ARG A 72 -10.22 -19.09 6.90
C ARG A 72 -11.73 -19.17 7.02
N SER A 73 -12.29 -18.47 7.99
CA SER A 73 -13.75 -18.32 8.18
C SER A 73 -14.23 -16.99 7.59
N PHE A 74 -15.02 -17.03 6.52
CA PHE A 74 -15.66 -15.86 5.94
C PHE A 74 -17.04 -15.65 6.56
N ILE A 75 -17.30 -14.45 7.08
CA ILE A 75 -18.53 -14.09 7.79
C ILE A 75 -19.62 -13.67 6.79
N GLY A 76 -20.83 -14.25 6.91
CA GLY A 76 -21.96 -13.90 6.05
C GLY A 76 -22.48 -12.48 6.30
N ASP A 77 -22.44 -11.61 5.29
CA ASP A 77 -22.75 -10.18 5.46
C ASP A 77 -24.23 -9.84 5.72
N LEU A 78 -25.16 -10.80 5.58
CA LEU A 78 -26.53 -10.64 6.04
C LEU A 78 -26.65 -10.82 7.57
N THR A 79 -25.68 -11.47 8.21
CA THR A 79 -25.63 -11.64 9.68
C THR A 79 -24.93 -10.48 10.39
N SER A 80 -24.11 -9.70 9.66
CA SER A 80 -23.14 -8.78 10.26
C SER A 80 -23.75 -7.50 10.83
N GLY A 81 -25.05 -7.27 10.67
CA GLY A 81 -25.77 -6.09 11.20
C GLY A 81 -25.62 -5.87 12.71
N ASN A 82 -25.29 -6.93 13.48
CA ASN A 82 -25.01 -6.87 14.91
C ASN A 82 -23.49 -6.77 15.26
N SER A 83 -22.59 -6.80 14.27
CA SER A 83 -21.14 -6.96 14.50
C SER A 83 -20.36 -5.65 14.65
N GLY A 84 -20.91 -4.52 14.18
CA GLY A 84 -20.33 -3.18 14.30
C GLY A 84 -18.97 -2.91 13.62
N SER A 85 -18.32 -3.95 13.06
CA SER A 85 -16.96 -3.85 12.50
C SER A 85 -16.94 -3.32 11.07
N PHE A 86 -17.97 -3.64 10.27
CA PHE A 86 -18.19 -3.03 8.96
C PHE A 86 -19.68 -2.72 8.77
N THR A 87 -19.98 -1.77 7.89
CA THR A 87 -21.35 -1.40 7.52
C THR A 87 -21.52 -1.37 6.00
N PHE A 88 -22.77 -1.27 5.55
CA PHE A 88 -23.12 -1.11 4.14
C PHE A 88 -23.89 0.21 3.95
N THR A 89 -23.62 0.93 2.85
CA THR A 89 -24.32 2.15 2.45
C THR A 89 -24.74 2.07 0.98
N GLY A 90 -25.98 2.45 0.67
CA GLY A 90 -26.58 2.40 -0.67
C GLY A 90 -27.74 1.41 -0.76
N GLN A 91 -28.10 0.99 -1.98
CA GLN A 91 -29.09 -0.06 -2.24
C GLN A 91 -28.40 -1.35 -2.71
N SER A 92 -28.68 -2.47 -2.05
CA SER A 92 -28.17 -3.78 -2.46
C SER A 92 -29.15 -4.92 -2.24
N SER A 93 -28.97 -5.99 -3.02
CA SER A 93 -29.72 -7.24 -2.90
C SER A 93 -28.77 -8.45 -2.89
N PRO A 94 -28.95 -9.43 -1.98
CA PRO A 94 -28.25 -10.71 -2.09
C PRO A 94 -28.77 -11.50 -3.30
N VAL A 95 -27.91 -12.32 -3.89
CA VAL A 95 -28.26 -13.33 -4.88
C VAL A 95 -27.52 -14.63 -4.56
N ARG A 96 -28.15 -15.78 -4.86
CA ARG A 96 -27.63 -17.12 -4.59
C ARG A 96 -27.69 -17.96 -5.86
N ASP A 97 -26.73 -18.86 -6.05
CA ASP A 97 -26.79 -19.83 -7.14
C ASP A 97 -27.98 -20.77 -6.94
N SER A 98 -28.83 -20.86 -7.96
CA SER A 98 -29.98 -21.78 -8.00
C SER A 98 -29.58 -23.20 -8.41
N ASN A 99 -28.38 -23.39 -8.97
CA ASN A 99 -27.88 -24.71 -9.32
C ASN A 99 -27.43 -25.44 -8.06
N LYS A 100 -28.04 -26.62 -7.78
CA LYS A 100 -27.62 -27.50 -6.68
C LYS A 100 -26.33 -28.29 -7.01
N SER A 101 -25.46 -27.74 -7.85
CA SER A 101 -24.19 -28.37 -8.23
C SER A 101 -23.18 -28.19 -7.11
N THR A 102 -22.58 -29.28 -6.63
CA THR A 102 -21.52 -29.25 -5.63
C THR A 102 -20.18 -28.75 -6.17
N ALA A 103 -20.09 -28.42 -7.47
CA ALA A 103 -18.89 -27.90 -8.10
C ALA A 103 -18.55 -26.45 -7.66
N THR A 104 -19.55 -25.61 -7.36
CA THR A 104 -19.31 -24.23 -6.90
C THR A 104 -18.92 -24.23 -5.42
N PRO A 105 -17.70 -23.77 -5.03
CA PRO A 105 -17.30 -23.69 -3.62
C PRO A 105 -18.26 -22.79 -2.81
N PRO A 106 -18.56 -23.09 -1.53
CA PRO A 106 -19.58 -22.36 -0.75
C PRO A 106 -19.43 -20.83 -0.75
N LEU A 107 -18.19 -20.33 -0.70
CA LEU A 107 -17.87 -18.90 -0.74
C LEU A 107 -18.35 -18.19 -2.02
N TYR A 108 -18.54 -18.93 -3.12
CA TYR A 108 -18.93 -18.41 -4.42
C TYR A 108 -20.36 -18.79 -4.84
N GLN A 109 -21.11 -19.46 -3.97
CA GLN A 109 -22.55 -19.75 -4.16
C GLN A 109 -23.44 -18.53 -3.89
N THR A 110 -22.90 -17.41 -3.41
CA THR A 110 -23.61 -16.15 -3.18
C THR A 110 -22.86 -14.97 -3.77
N ALA A 111 -23.58 -13.88 -4.01
CA ALA A 111 -23.02 -12.55 -4.26
C ALA A 111 -23.96 -11.47 -3.70
N ARG A 112 -23.42 -10.27 -3.45
CA ARG A 112 -24.21 -9.05 -3.26
C ARG A 112 -24.20 -8.24 -4.55
N ILE A 113 -25.37 -7.78 -4.99
CA ILE A 113 -25.56 -6.91 -6.15
C ILE A 113 -25.84 -5.47 -5.70
N PHE A 114 -25.27 -4.49 -6.40
CA PHE A 114 -25.50 -3.05 -6.24
C PHE A 114 -26.04 -2.48 -7.56
N ARG A 115 -27.17 -1.76 -7.51
CA ARG A 115 -27.78 -1.10 -8.68
C ARG A 115 -27.56 0.41 -8.72
N GLU A 116 -27.06 0.96 -7.63
CA GLU A 116 -26.69 2.35 -7.44
C GLU A 116 -25.29 2.39 -6.81
N GLN A 117 -24.60 3.55 -6.87
CA GLN A 117 -23.32 3.72 -6.19
C GLN A 117 -23.47 3.39 -4.69
N SER A 118 -22.76 2.37 -4.25
CA SER A 118 -22.90 1.78 -2.93
C SER A 118 -21.53 1.40 -2.36
N SER A 119 -21.40 1.18 -1.05
CA SER A 119 -20.11 0.84 -0.43
C SER A 119 -20.21 -0.08 0.77
N TYR A 120 -19.23 -0.97 0.93
CA TYR A 120 -18.85 -1.49 2.24
C TYR A 120 -17.93 -0.48 2.92
N GLU A 121 -18.16 -0.21 4.21
CA GLU A 121 -17.36 0.71 5.01
C GLU A 121 -16.78 -0.05 6.23
N PHE A 122 -15.46 -0.08 6.32
CA PHE A 122 -14.71 -0.87 7.30
C PHE A 122 -14.15 0.00 8.42
N VAL A 123 -14.22 -0.47 9.68
CA VAL A 123 -13.68 0.26 10.84
C VAL A 123 -12.22 -0.16 11.10
N ILE A 124 -11.29 0.69 10.69
CA ILE A 124 -9.85 0.44 10.75
C ILE A 124 -9.30 0.91 12.10
N SER A 125 -8.79 -0.03 12.88
CA SER A 125 -8.28 0.19 14.25
C SER A 125 -6.78 0.54 14.33
N SER A 126 -6.03 0.24 13.27
CA SER A 126 -4.58 0.40 13.17
C SER A 126 -4.23 0.98 11.80
N ALA A 127 -3.40 2.02 11.75
CA ALA A 127 -2.89 2.51 10.47
C ALA A 127 -1.79 1.58 9.95
N GLY A 128 -1.70 1.40 8.64
CA GLY A 128 -0.66 0.58 8.02
C GLY A 128 -0.95 0.23 6.56
N THR A 129 -0.14 -0.66 6.01
CA THR A 129 -0.34 -1.23 4.67
C THR A 129 -1.32 -2.39 4.77
N TYR A 130 -2.35 -2.44 3.94
CA TYR A 130 -3.36 -3.49 3.90
C TYR A 130 -3.33 -4.22 2.57
N LEU A 131 -3.52 -5.54 2.59
CA LEU A 131 -3.93 -6.31 1.42
C LEU A 131 -5.47 -6.31 1.35
N VAL A 132 -6.00 -6.07 0.16
CA VAL A 132 -7.42 -6.12 -0.14
C VAL A 132 -7.64 -7.09 -1.29
N ARG A 133 -8.60 -8.00 -1.17
CA ARG A 133 -9.02 -8.89 -2.27
C ARG A 133 -10.51 -8.80 -2.50
N LEU A 134 -10.89 -8.70 -3.77
CA LEU A 134 -12.27 -8.70 -4.24
C LEU A 134 -12.47 -9.92 -5.15
N HIS A 135 -13.42 -10.78 -4.80
CA HIS A 135 -13.64 -12.06 -5.46
C HIS A 135 -14.93 -11.98 -6.29
N PHE A 136 -14.81 -12.30 -7.57
CA PHE A 136 -15.89 -12.23 -8.54
C PHE A 136 -16.07 -13.58 -9.23
N PHE A 137 -17.25 -14.19 -9.09
CA PHE A 137 -17.62 -15.48 -9.67
C PHE A 137 -19.03 -15.41 -10.26
N SER A 138 -19.09 -15.52 -11.59
CA SER A 138 -20.26 -15.37 -12.44
C SER A 138 -21.04 -16.68 -12.60
N PHE A 139 -21.58 -17.22 -11.49
CA PHE A 139 -22.34 -18.49 -11.49
C PHE A 139 -23.60 -18.49 -12.38
N SER A 140 -24.00 -17.33 -12.92
CA SER A 140 -25.10 -17.21 -13.88
C SER A 140 -24.80 -16.21 -15.00
N ALA A 141 -25.46 -16.41 -16.15
CA ALA A 141 -25.44 -15.48 -17.28
C ALA A 141 -25.91 -14.07 -16.90
N ASN A 142 -26.79 -13.96 -15.90
CA ASN A 142 -27.23 -12.67 -15.38
C ASN A 142 -26.08 -11.89 -14.74
N LEU A 143 -25.22 -12.54 -13.93
CA LEU A 143 -24.08 -11.89 -13.27
C LEU A 143 -22.99 -11.45 -14.26
N SER A 144 -22.80 -12.17 -15.37
CA SER A 144 -21.81 -11.81 -16.39
C SER A 144 -22.22 -10.61 -17.27
N ALA A 145 -23.45 -10.11 -17.14
CA ALA A 145 -23.89 -8.84 -17.72
C ALA A 145 -23.51 -7.60 -16.87
N ALA A 146 -22.87 -7.79 -15.72
CA ALA A 146 -22.39 -6.71 -14.87
C ALA A 146 -21.31 -5.87 -15.58
N LEU A 147 -21.43 -4.54 -15.48
CA LEU A 147 -20.42 -3.58 -15.93
C LEU A 147 -20.30 -2.47 -14.88
N PHE A 148 -19.15 -2.37 -14.24
CA PHE A 148 -18.96 -1.51 -13.08
C PHE A 148 -17.50 -1.15 -12.82
N ASP A 149 -17.30 -0.12 -12.01
CA ASP A 149 -16.00 0.30 -11.49
C ASP A 149 -15.96 0.06 -9.98
N VAL A 150 -14.76 -0.06 -9.40
CA VAL A 150 -14.56 -0.18 -7.95
C VAL A 150 -13.53 0.85 -7.49
N LEU A 151 -13.92 1.71 -6.55
CA LEU A 151 -13.12 2.81 -6.03
C LEU A 151 -12.72 2.56 -4.58
N ALA A 152 -11.43 2.61 -4.28
CA ALA A 152 -10.87 2.53 -2.92
C ALA A 152 -9.86 3.66 -2.71
N SER A 153 -9.92 4.37 -1.58
CA SER A 153 -9.07 5.55 -1.28
C SER A 153 -8.97 6.58 -2.43
N LYS A 154 -10.07 6.81 -3.17
CA LYS A 154 -10.16 7.73 -4.33
C LYS A 154 -9.34 7.32 -5.56
N VAL A 155 -8.94 6.05 -5.62
CA VAL A 155 -8.30 5.39 -6.77
C VAL A 155 -9.26 4.34 -7.34
N SER A 156 -9.38 4.26 -8.67
CA SER A 156 -10.09 3.15 -9.33
C SER A 156 -9.18 1.93 -9.28
N VAL A 157 -9.56 0.93 -8.50
CA VAL A 157 -8.79 -0.32 -8.32
C VAL A 157 -9.27 -1.42 -9.28
N VAL A 158 -10.46 -1.26 -9.86
CA VAL A 158 -10.95 -2.02 -11.00
C VAL A 158 -11.82 -1.10 -11.85
N ASP A 159 -11.55 -0.99 -13.16
CA ASP A 159 -12.18 -0.02 -14.07
C ASP A 159 -12.83 -0.73 -15.27
N ASN A 160 -13.98 -0.24 -15.74
CA ASN A 160 -14.71 -0.77 -16.89
C ASN A 160 -14.89 -2.31 -16.84
N PHE A 161 -15.20 -2.82 -15.64
CA PHE A 161 -15.00 -4.22 -15.30
C PHE A 161 -16.23 -5.09 -15.57
N SER A 162 -15.99 -6.23 -16.21
CA SER A 162 -16.97 -7.27 -16.46
C SER A 162 -16.37 -8.66 -16.17
N VAL A 163 -17.22 -9.64 -15.92
CA VAL A 163 -16.80 -11.00 -15.53
C VAL A 163 -17.34 -11.99 -16.56
N PRO A 164 -16.50 -12.73 -17.30
CA PRO A 164 -16.94 -13.72 -18.29
C PRO A 164 -17.93 -14.73 -17.70
N ASN A 165 -18.91 -15.17 -18.47
CA ASN A 165 -19.91 -16.15 -18.04
C ASN A 165 -19.27 -17.52 -17.78
N ARG A 166 -19.42 -18.09 -16.57
CA ARG A 166 -18.88 -19.40 -16.17
C ARG A 166 -17.39 -19.59 -16.47
N SER A 167 -16.54 -18.91 -15.70
CA SER A 167 -15.18 -19.39 -15.45
C SER A 167 -15.21 -20.57 -14.46
N ASP A 168 -14.29 -21.54 -14.60
CA ASP A 168 -14.15 -22.65 -13.63
C ASP A 168 -13.55 -22.20 -12.28
N SER A 169 -13.07 -20.96 -12.20
CA SER A 169 -12.44 -20.35 -11.04
C SER A 169 -12.93 -18.91 -10.82
N PRO A 170 -12.88 -18.36 -9.59
CA PRO A 170 -13.16 -16.96 -9.32
C PRO A 170 -12.07 -16.05 -9.91
N LEU A 171 -12.45 -14.89 -10.46
CA LEU A 171 -11.48 -13.83 -10.69
C LEU A 171 -11.27 -13.09 -9.37
N ILE A 172 -10.02 -13.05 -8.91
CA ILE A 172 -9.62 -12.34 -7.69
C ILE A 172 -8.84 -11.09 -8.11
N LYS A 173 -9.30 -9.91 -7.69
CA LYS A 173 -8.55 -8.65 -7.82
C LYS A 173 -7.91 -8.35 -6.47
N GLU A 174 -6.59 -8.43 -6.41
CA GLU A 174 -5.79 -8.09 -5.23
C GLU A 174 -5.14 -6.72 -5.41
N PHE A 175 -5.27 -5.86 -4.41
CA PHE A 175 -4.53 -4.60 -4.34
C PHE A 175 -3.98 -4.35 -2.93
N ILE A 176 -2.81 -3.71 -2.88
CA ILE A 176 -2.13 -3.30 -1.65
C ILE A 176 -2.29 -1.79 -1.49
N ILE A 177 -2.66 -1.31 -0.31
CA ILE A 177 -2.95 0.12 -0.09
C ILE A 177 -2.65 0.54 1.35
N SER A 178 -2.16 1.76 1.55
CA SER A 178 -2.01 2.33 2.89
C SER A 178 -3.34 2.88 3.40
N ILE A 179 -3.71 2.53 4.64
CA ILE A 179 -4.99 2.93 5.25
C ILE A 179 -4.73 3.52 6.65
N SER A 180 -5.38 4.65 6.95
CA SER A 180 -5.36 5.29 8.26
C SER A 180 -6.44 4.72 9.21
N VAL A 181 -6.22 4.85 10.52
CA VAL A 181 -7.27 4.61 11.54
C VAL A 181 -8.53 5.43 11.23
N GLY A 182 -9.71 4.80 11.25
CA GLY A 182 -10.97 5.46 10.93
C GLY A 182 -11.94 4.58 10.13
N LYS A 183 -12.70 5.20 9.23
CA LYS A 183 -13.61 4.53 8.27
C LYS A 183 -12.92 4.41 6.92
N PHE A 184 -12.88 3.21 6.35
CA PHE A 184 -12.38 2.94 5.00
C PHE A 184 -13.50 2.43 4.10
N PRO A 185 -14.01 3.23 3.15
CA PRO A 185 -15.02 2.78 2.20
C PRO A 185 -14.40 2.16 0.93
N ILE A 186 -14.96 1.03 0.50
CA ILE A 186 -14.79 0.47 -0.85
C ILE A 186 -16.11 0.69 -1.59
N TYR A 187 -16.11 1.55 -2.62
CA TYR A 187 -17.29 1.85 -3.42
C TYR A 187 -17.38 0.95 -4.64
N PHE A 188 -18.59 0.46 -4.91
CA PHE A 188 -18.97 -0.25 -6.12
C PHE A 188 -19.85 0.68 -6.96
N MET A 189 -19.46 0.92 -8.21
CA MET A 189 -20.02 1.97 -9.06
C MET A 189 -20.54 1.36 -10.38
N PRO A 190 -21.83 1.01 -10.46
CA PRO A 190 -22.44 0.52 -11.70
C PRO A 190 -22.33 1.53 -12.85
N GLN A 191 -22.01 1.05 -14.06
CA GLN A 191 -22.02 1.90 -15.25
C GLN A 191 -23.42 1.96 -15.89
N GLY A 192 -23.95 3.17 -16.06
CA GLY A 192 -25.22 3.42 -16.74
C GLY A 192 -26.40 2.72 -16.06
N SER A 193 -27.10 1.85 -16.79
CA SER A 193 -28.19 1.00 -16.29
C SER A 193 -27.77 -0.42 -15.91
N SER A 194 -26.46 -0.68 -15.81
CA SER A 194 -25.93 -1.97 -15.36
C SER A 194 -25.96 -2.09 -13.83
N PHE A 195 -25.24 -3.05 -13.28
CA PHE A 195 -25.11 -3.31 -11.85
C PHE A 195 -23.68 -3.79 -11.54
N ALA A 196 -23.27 -3.62 -10.29
CA ALA A 196 -22.03 -4.16 -9.75
C ALA A 196 -22.33 -5.39 -8.88
N PHE A 197 -21.38 -6.31 -8.72
CA PHE A 197 -21.50 -7.40 -7.76
C PHE A 197 -20.16 -7.81 -7.14
N VAL A 198 -20.21 -8.51 -6.01
CA VAL A 198 -19.05 -9.14 -5.37
C VAL A 198 -19.49 -10.41 -4.60
N ASN A 199 -18.66 -11.45 -4.61
CA ASN A 199 -18.94 -12.72 -3.92
C ASN A 199 -18.22 -12.80 -2.56
N ALA A 200 -16.98 -12.31 -2.48
CA ALA A 200 -16.24 -12.22 -1.23
C ALA A 200 -15.29 -11.02 -1.19
N ILE A 201 -15.01 -10.55 0.03
CA ILE A 201 -14.00 -9.52 0.30
C ILE A 201 -13.04 -10.03 1.37
N GLU A 202 -11.73 -9.81 1.16
CA GLU A 202 -10.69 -9.92 2.17
C GLU A 202 -10.08 -8.54 2.41
N LEU A 203 -9.89 -8.12 3.67
CA LEU A 203 -9.21 -6.86 4.01
C LEU A 203 -8.38 -7.01 5.29
N PHE A 204 -7.08 -7.28 5.15
CA PHE A 204 -6.19 -7.55 6.29
C PHE A 204 -4.91 -6.73 6.25
N LEU A 205 -4.40 -6.41 7.44
CA LEU A 205 -3.16 -5.67 7.63
C LEU A 205 -1.98 -6.53 7.14
N ALA A 206 -1.08 -5.95 6.34
CA ALA A 206 0.16 -6.58 5.89
C ALA A 206 1.21 -6.62 7.02
N PRO A 207 2.28 -7.42 6.88
CA PRO A 207 3.46 -7.29 7.72
C PRO A 207 4.04 -5.86 7.70
N GLU A 208 4.70 -5.45 8.78
CA GLU A 208 5.47 -4.19 8.77
C GLU A 208 6.55 -4.22 7.67
N SER A 209 6.75 -3.07 7.01
CA SER A 209 7.69 -2.92 5.88
C SER A 209 7.46 -3.84 4.68
N PHE A 210 6.26 -4.42 4.50
CA PHE A 210 5.94 -5.32 3.37
C PHE A 210 6.15 -4.68 1.98
N ILE A 211 5.93 -3.36 1.89
CA ILE A 211 6.23 -2.51 0.72
C ILE A 211 7.08 -1.32 1.22
N PRO A 212 8.18 -0.95 0.54
CA PRO A 212 9.01 0.18 0.93
C PRO A 212 8.36 1.53 0.58
N SER A 213 8.80 2.61 1.25
CA SER A 213 8.35 3.97 0.91
C SER A 213 8.92 4.51 -0.40
N SER A 214 10.07 3.99 -0.83
CA SER A 214 10.81 4.41 -2.02
C SER A 214 11.64 3.25 -2.57
N ALA A 215 11.94 3.26 -3.87
CA ALA A 215 12.78 2.28 -4.55
C ALA A 215 13.42 2.90 -5.81
N PRO A 216 14.51 2.32 -6.37
CA PRO A 216 15.13 2.81 -7.59
C PRO A 216 14.14 2.89 -8.76
N LEU A 217 14.12 4.02 -9.46
CA LEU A 217 13.33 4.19 -10.68
C LEU A 217 14.14 3.72 -11.88
N VAL A 218 13.52 2.87 -12.69
CA VAL A 218 14.10 2.24 -13.88
C VAL A 218 13.12 2.38 -15.04
N GLY A 219 13.61 2.49 -16.26
CA GLY A 219 12.80 2.43 -17.47
C GLY A 219 13.60 1.92 -18.67
N PRO A 220 13.04 1.98 -19.89
CA PRO A 220 13.73 1.57 -21.12
C PRO A 220 15.06 2.30 -21.35
N ALA A 221 15.21 3.53 -20.83
CA ALA A 221 16.44 4.32 -20.90
C ALA A 221 17.53 3.91 -19.88
N GLY A 222 17.24 3.01 -18.94
CA GLY A 222 18.14 2.62 -17.85
C GLY A 222 17.65 3.11 -16.48
N SER A 223 18.57 3.49 -15.59
CA SER A 223 18.19 4.09 -14.30
C SER A 223 17.76 5.55 -14.45
N MET A 224 16.67 5.91 -13.79
CA MET A 224 16.04 7.24 -13.80
C MET A 224 16.00 7.88 -12.40
N GLY A 225 16.79 7.37 -11.45
CA GLY A 225 16.89 7.87 -10.08
C GLY A 225 16.15 7.02 -9.05
N SER A 226 15.31 7.66 -8.22
CA SER A 226 14.52 7.02 -7.17
C SER A 226 13.06 7.47 -7.26
N TYR A 227 12.14 6.53 -7.16
CA TYR A 227 10.72 6.82 -7.00
C TYR A 227 10.37 6.82 -5.51
N ASN A 228 9.65 7.83 -5.07
CA ASN A 228 9.29 8.04 -3.66
C ASN A 228 7.78 7.94 -3.46
N ASP A 229 7.35 7.91 -2.20
CA ASP A 229 5.93 7.90 -1.80
C ASP A 229 5.10 6.76 -2.41
N ILE A 230 5.72 5.58 -2.62
CA ILE A 230 5.04 4.36 -3.14
C ILE A 230 3.80 4.04 -2.29
N LEU A 231 3.93 4.11 -0.96
CA LEU A 231 2.87 3.89 0.01
C LEU A 231 1.73 4.93 -0.01
N SER A 232 1.85 6.01 -0.79
CA SER A 232 0.75 6.96 -1.01
C SER A 232 -0.24 6.50 -2.09
N LYS A 233 0.10 5.45 -2.84
CA LYS A 233 -0.69 4.92 -3.96
C LYS A 233 -1.24 3.53 -3.64
N ALA A 234 -2.19 3.08 -4.45
CA ALA A 234 -2.62 1.68 -4.46
C ALA A 234 -1.74 0.90 -5.46
N LEU A 235 -1.35 -0.32 -5.09
CA LEU A 235 -0.61 -1.24 -5.96
C LEU A 235 -1.57 -2.36 -6.38
N LEU A 236 -1.93 -2.42 -7.67
CA LEU A 236 -2.78 -3.49 -8.22
C LEU A 236 -1.90 -4.66 -8.66
N THR A 237 -2.02 -5.85 -8.06
CA THR A 237 -1.21 -7.00 -8.47
C THR A 237 -1.61 -7.46 -9.87
N ILE A 238 -0.66 -7.43 -10.83
CA ILE A 238 -0.90 -7.87 -12.21
C ILE A 238 -0.21 -9.20 -12.56
N HIS A 239 0.98 -9.46 -12.01
CA HIS A 239 1.68 -10.75 -12.16
C HIS A 239 2.30 -11.20 -10.83
N ARG A 240 2.22 -12.49 -10.54
CA ARG A 240 2.89 -13.13 -9.40
C ARG A 240 3.35 -14.53 -9.80
N ILE A 241 4.66 -14.72 -9.89
CA ILE A 241 5.29 -15.79 -10.64
C ILE A 241 6.18 -16.65 -9.74
N ASN A 242 5.93 -17.95 -9.73
CA ASN A 242 6.78 -18.97 -9.11
C ASN A 242 7.73 -19.53 -10.19
N VAL A 243 9.03 -19.21 -10.14
CA VAL A 243 9.95 -19.45 -11.26
C VAL A 243 10.58 -20.83 -11.15
N GLY A 244 10.26 -21.72 -12.10
CA GLY A 244 10.67 -23.13 -12.07
C GLY A 244 9.83 -24.01 -11.13
N GLY A 245 8.83 -23.44 -10.47
CA GLY A 245 7.92 -24.13 -9.55
C GLY A 245 6.50 -24.30 -10.10
N PRO A 246 5.65 -25.08 -9.41
CA PRO A 246 4.24 -25.26 -9.76
C PRO A 246 3.38 -24.05 -9.38
N THR A 247 2.14 -24.04 -9.85
CA THR A 247 1.10 -23.12 -9.36
C THR A 247 0.93 -23.27 -7.85
N LEU A 248 0.97 -22.16 -7.11
CA LEU A 248 0.71 -22.13 -5.68
C LEU A 248 -0.70 -21.60 -5.43
N SER A 249 -1.52 -22.39 -4.74
CA SER A 249 -2.86 -21.97 -4.31
C SER A 249 -2.78 -21.14 -3.01
N PRO A 250 -3.87 -20.46 -2.61
CA PRO A 250 -3.95 -19.80 -1.32
C PRO A 250 -3.61 -20.70 -0.12
N GLU A 251 -3.79 -22.02 -0.24
CA GLU A 251 -3.50 -23.01 0.81
C GLU A 251 -2.00 -23.33 0.93
N ASN A 252 -1.17 -22.72 0.09
CA ASN A 252 0.27 -22.95 -0.01
C ASN A 252 1.08 -21.64 0.11
N ASP A 253 0.43 -20.51 0.42
CA ASP A 253 1.06 -19.18 0.57
C ASP A 253 0.81 -18.60 1.97
N THR A 254 1.84 -17.96 2.54
CA THR A 254 1.84 -17.38 3.89
C THR A 254 0.89 -16.19 4.09
N LEU A 255 0.35 -15.61 3.00
CA LEU A 255 -0.66 -14.55 2.99
C LEU A 255 -1.83 -14.88 2.03
N TRP A 256 -2.05 -16.17 1.72
CA TRP A 256 -3.09 -16.66 0.80
C TRP A 256 -3.05 -16.12 -0.64
N ARG A 257 -1.87 -15.69 -1.12
CA ARG A 257 -1.64 -15.26 -2.51
C ARG A 257 -1.65 -16.45 -3.48
N TYR A 258 -1.99 -16.17 -4.73
CA TYR A 258 -1.89 -17.11 -5.84
C TYR A 258 -0.61 -16.84 -6.65
N TRP A 259 0.19 -17.87 -6.93
CA TRP A 259 1.40 -17.77 -7.77
C TRP A 259 1.27 -18.68 -8.98
N VAL A 260 1.65 -18.21 -10.18
CA VAL A 260 1.62 -19.02 -11.43
C VAL A 260 3.03 -19.42 -11.90
N PRO A 261 3.20 -20.54 -12.62
CA PRO A 261 4.48 -20.91 -13.23
C PRO A 261 4.95 -19.89 -14.27
N ASP A 262 6.27 -19.81 -14.47
CA ASP A 262 6.89 -18.83 -15.38
C ASP A 262 7.02 -19.29 -16.85
N ASP A 263 6.78 -20.57 -17.13
CA ASP A 263 7.04 -21.20 -18.44
C ASP A 263 6.29 -20.59 -19.64
N SER A 264 5.20 -19.85 -19.40
CA SER A 264 4.45 -19.11 -20.41
C SER A 264 5.01 -17.71 -20.72
N TYR A 265 5.91 -17.20 -19.87
CA TYR A 265 6.49 -15.85 -19.96
C TYR A 265 7.92 -15.87 -20.52
N LEU A 266 8.56 -17.03 -20.62
CA LEU A 266 9.91 -17.19 -21.20
C LEU A 266 9.95 -16.82 -22.69
N PHE A 267 10.79 -15.86 -23.07
CA PHE A 267 11.03 -15.49 -24.47
C PHE A 267 11.61 -16.63 -25.30
N SER A 268 12.50 -17.43 -24.70
CA SER A 268 13.09 -18.63 -25.31
C SER A 268 13.27 -19.71 -24.25
N ARG A 269 12.44 -20.75 -24.32
CA ARG A 269 12.44 -21.85 -23.34
C ARG A 269 13.80 -22.57 -23.28
N ASP A 270 14.48 -22.68 -24.42
CA ASP A 270 15.79 -23.36 -24.53
C ASP A 270 16.95 -22.68 -23.79
N THR A 271 16.78 -21.44 -23.32
CA THR A 271 17.77 -20.74 -22.48
C THR A 271 17.70 -21.14 -21.00
N ALA A 272 16.58 -21.69 -20.54
CA ALA A 272 16.32 -21.96 -19.13
C ALA A 272 16.11 -23.46 -18.85
N LYS A 273 16.46 -23.90 -17.64
CA LYS A 273 16.06 -25.19 -17.08
C LYS A 273 15.65 -24.98 -15.62
N ASN A 274 14.75 -25.81 -15.11
CA ASN A 274 14.45 -25.79 -13.68
C ASN A 274 15.68 -26.30 -12.91
N SER A 275 15.99 -25.69 -11.77
CA SER A 275 17.02 -26.21 -10.86
C SER A 275 16.56 -27.51 -10.20
N SER A 276 17.47 -28.20 -9.52
CA SER A 276 17.06 -29.11 -8.44
C SER A 276 16.24 -28.32 -7.40
N SER A 277 15.11 -28.86 -6.97
CA SER A 277 14.28 -28.27 -5.91
C SER A 277 14.92 -28.49 -4.53
N LEU A 278 14.96 -27.46 -3.70
CA LEU A 278 15.40 -27.57 -2.31
C LEU A 278 14.36 -28.32 -1.47
N SER A 279 14.75 -29.42 -0.84
CA SER A 279 13.84 -30.25 -0.02
C SER A 279 13.67 -29.75 1.43
N SER A 280 14.53 -28.84 1.90
CA SER A 280 14.47 -28.23 3.23
C SER A 280 13.80 -26.85 3.20
N ARG A 281 13.28 -26.40 4.34
CA ARG A 281 12.84 -25.00 4.52
C ARG A 281 14.01 -24.02 4.27
N PRO A 282 13.80 -22.90 3.55
CA PRO A 282 14.81 -21.85 3.40
C PRO A 282 15.26 -21.25 4.74
N ASN A 283 16.50 -20.79 4.82
CA ASN A 283 17.05 -20.14 6.00
C ASN A 283 16.79 -18.63 5.96
N TYR A 284 15.65 -18.20 6.50
CA TYR A 284 15.26 -16.78 6.46
C TYR A 284 16.18 -15.81 7.23
N ASP A 285 17.02 -16.26 8.18
CA ASP A 285 18.08 -15.44 8.82
C ASP A 285 17.63 -14.06 9.39
N GLY A 286 16.33 -13.89 9.70
CA GLY A 286 15.72 -12.63 10.16
C GLY A 286 14.82 -11.93 9.13
N PHE A 287 14.84 -12.33 7.86
CA PHE A 287 13.83 -11.96 6.87
C PHE A 287 12.45 -12.57 7.21
N SER A 288 11.38 -11.94 6.70
CA SER A 288 10.01 -12.35 6.96
C SER A 288 9.52 -13.39 5.94
N GLU A 289 9.04 -14.54 6.43
CA GLU A 289 8.41 -15.61 5.62
C GLU A 289 7.08 -15.19 4.96
N TYR A 290 6.56 -14.03 5.34
CA TYR A 290 5.39 -13.42 4.70
C TYR A 290 5.74 -12.69 3.39
N ILE A 291 7.02 -12.42 3.10
CA ILE A 291 7.46 -11.80 1.83
C ILE A 291 7.16 -12.73 0.64
N ALA A 292 7.50 -14.02 0.73
CA ALA A 292 7.08 -15.07 -0.20
C ALA A 292 7.23 -16.43 0.52
N PRO A 293 6.42 -17.44 0.19
CA PRO A 293 6.41 -18.71 0.90
C PRO A 293 7.61 -19.59 0.53
N ASP A 294 7.91 -20.57 1.38
CA ASP A 294 9.03 -21.51 1.21
C ASP A 294 9.08 -22.12 -0.21
N LEU A 295 7.92 -22.48 -0.77
CA LEU A 295 7.78 -23.11 -2.08
C LEU A 295 8.28 -22.25 -3.25
N VAL A 296 8.31 -20.92 -3.11
CA VAL A 296 8.93 -20.02 -4.10
C VAL A 296 10.45 -20.14 -4.00
N TYR A 297 11.00 -19.96 -2.81
CA TYR A 297 12.45 -20.01 -2.57
C TYR A 297 13.06 -21.42 -2.64
N GLN A 298 12.22 -22.47 -2.67
CA GLN A 298 12.62 -23.86 -2.89
C GLN A 298 12.74 -24.25 -4.37
N THR A 299 12.26 -23.41 -5.29
CA THR A 299 12.36 -23.65 -6.74
C THR A 299 13.07 -22.49 -7.43
N ALA A 300 13.66 -22.75 -8.59
CA ALA A 300 14.26 -21.75 -9.45
C ALA A 300 14.26 -22.24 -10.91
N LYS A 301 14.41 -21.29 -11.85
CA LYS A 301 15.07 -21.59 -13.13
C LYS A 301 16.48 -21.06 -13.12
N GLU A 302 17.38 -21.82 -13.73
CA GLU A 302 18.76 -21.46 -13.99
C GLU A 302 19.12 -21.63 -15.47
N MET A 303 20.30 -21.19 -15.87
CA MET A 303 20.75 -21.26 -17.27
C MET A 303 20.87 -22.70 -17.78
N ASN A 304 20.32 -22.97 -18.97
CA ASN A 304 20.45 -24.24 -19.67
C ASN A 304 21.84 -24.36 -20.35
N ILE A 305 22.88 -24.43 -19.52
CA ILE A 305 24.27 -24.56 -19.95
C ILE A 305 24.48 -25.96 -20.55
N ASN A 306 25.01 -26.02 -21.77
CA ASN A 306 25.25 -27.26 -22.49
C ASN A 306 26.64 -27.23 -23.14
N SER A 307 27.46 -28.27 -22.89
CA SER A 307 28.82 -28.42 -23.44
C SER A 307 28.86 -28.47 -24.97
N ASN A 308 27.75 -28.85 -25.60
CA ASN A 308 27.66 -29.05 -27.05
C ASN A 308 27.18 -27.78 -27.77
N ARG A 309 26.87 -26.70 -27.05
CA ARG A 309 26.59 -25.37 -27.61
C ARG A 309 27.90 -24.63 -27.84
N THR A 310 28.05 -23.97 -28.99
CA THR A 310 29.22 -23.15 -29.37
C THR A 310 29.49 -22.00 -28.39
N SER A 311 28.47 -21.54 -27.68
CA SER A 311 28.60 -20.60 -26.57
C SER A 311 27.41 -20.77 -25.61
N ASN A 312 27.66 -20.54 -24.32
CA ASN A 312 26.62 -20.43 -23.30
C ASN A 312 26.46 -18.97 -22.80
N ASN A 313 26.92 -17.99 -23.59
CA ASN A 313 26.73 -16.56 -23.33
C ASN A 313 25.40 -16.07 -23.90
N PHE A 314 24.31 -16.36 -23.18
CA PHE A 314 22.95 -15.89 -23.46
C PHE A 314 22.28 -15.46 -22.15
N ASN A 315 21.20 -14.69 -22.24
CA ASN A 315 20.34 -14.37 -21.09
C ASN A 315 19.11 -15.28 -21.10
N ILE A 316 18.58 -15.61 -19.92
CA ILE A 316 17.17 -16.00 -19.78
C ILE A 316 16.36 -14.70 -19.74
N THR A 317 15.24 -14.63 -20.46
CA THR A 317 14.37 -13.45 -20.49
C THR A 317 12.91 -13.85 -20.29
N TRP A 318 12.26 -13.20 -19.34
CA TRP A 318 10.82 -13.23 -19.14
C TRP A 318 10.17 -11.96 -19.72
N VAL A 319 8.98 -12.12 -20.25
CA VAL A 319 8.24 -11.13 -21.02
C VAL A 319 6.84 -11.01 -20.44
N PHE A 320 6.49 -9.83 -19.92
CA PHE A 320 5.22 -9.59 -19.23
C PHE A 320 4.42 -8.52 -19.97
N ASN A 321 3.16 -8.82 -20.27
CA ASN A 321 2.21 -7.82 -20.74
C ASN A 321 1.83 -6.89 -19.58
N VAL A 322 1.99 -5.59 -19.77
CA VAL A 322 1.78 -4.55 -18.75
C VAL A 322 1.02 -3.37 -19.33
N SER A 323 0.45 -2.53 -18.47
CA SER A 323 -0.21 -1.28 -18.89
C SER A 323 0.80 -0.34 -19.55
N LYS A 324 0.39 0.35 -20.61
CA LYS A 324 1.27 1.21 -21.44
C LYS A 324 1.47 2.58 -20.81
N ASN A 325 2.71 3.09 -20.82
CA ASN A 325 3.06 4.37 -20.18
C ASN A 325 2.63 4.45 -18.70
N ALA A 326 2.66 3.30 -18.01
CA ALA A 326 2.25 3.14 -16.62
C ALA A 326 3.45 2.75 -15.73
N VAL A 327 3.38 3.17 -14.47
CA VAL A 327 4.44 2.94 -13.48
C VAL A 327 4.13 1.68 -12.69
N HIS A 328 5.11 0.80 -12.50
CA HIS A 328 4.93 -0.50 -11.86
C HIS A 328 5.90 -0.70 -10.69
N PHE A 329 5.43 -1.25 -9.58
CA PHE A 329 6.29 -1.82 -8.54
C PHE A 329 6.68 -3.25 -8.94
N VAL A 330 7.98 -3.56 -8.90
CA VAL A 330 8.53 -4.87 -9.28
C VAL A 330 9.41 -5.40 -8.16
N ARG A 331 9.09 -6.58 -7.65
CA ARG A 331 9.89 -7.32 -6.67
C ARG A 331 10.47 -8.58 -7.30
N VAL A 332 11.78 -8.76 -7.18
CA VAL A 332 12.54 -9.87 -7.78
C VAL A 332 13.12 -10.75 -6.67
N HIS A 333 12.71 -12.01 -6.61
CA HIS A 333 13.00 -12.94 -5.52
C HIS A 333 14.14 -13.92 -5.87
N PHE A 334 15.09 -14.06 -4.94
CA PHE A 334 16.26 -14.92 -5.06
C PHE A 334 16.48 -15.75 -3.80
N CYS A 335 16.96 -16.97 -3.97
CA CYS A 335 17.42 -17.88 -2.92
C CYS A 335 18.43 -18.84 -3.57
N ASP A 336 19.69 -18.81 -3.13
CA ASP A 336 20.73 -19.64 -3.79
C ASP A 336 20.59 -21.11 -3.39
N ILE A 337 19.96 -21.85 -4.30
CA ILE A 337 19.78 -23.31 -4.30
C ILE A 337 20.54 -23.98 -5.47
N VAL A 338 21.40 -23.22 -6.16
CA VAL A 338 22.10 -23.62 -7.39
C VAL A 338 23.61 -23.78 -7.16
N SER A 339 24.19 -22.98 -6.27
CA SER A 339 25.59 -23.14 -5.84
C SER A 339 25.80 -24.46 -5.08
N PRO A 340 26.85 -25.24 -5.40
CA PRO A 340 27.09 -26.56 -4.78
C PRO A 340 27.61 -26.47 -3.34
N SER A 341 28.10 -25.31 -2.92
CA SER A 341 28.59 -25.03 -1.57
C SER A 341 28.50 -23.53 -1.25
N PRO A 342 28.41 -23.13 0.03
CA PRO A 342 28.58 -21.73 0.41
C PRO A 342 29.93 -21.19 -0.06
N GLY A 343 30.02 -19.89 -0.39
CA GLY A 343 31.25 -19.27 -0.88
C GLY A 343 31.59 -19.57 -2.35
N ALA A 344 30.70 -20.23 -3.10
CA ALA A 344 30.87 -20.41 -4.55
C ALA A 344 30.90 -19.04 -5.26
N LEU A 345 31.84 -18.85 -6.20
CA LEU A 345 32.10 -17.57 -6.89
C LEU A 345 31.06 -17.23 -7.98
N LEU A 346 29.78 -17.35 -7.63
CA LEU A 346 28.62 -17.05 -8.47
C LEU A 346 28.25 -15.56 -8.40
N ARG A 347 28.31 -14.89 -9.56
CA ARG A 347 27.88 -13.51 -9.77
C ARG A 347 27.21 -13.42 -11.14
N PHE A 348 25.99 -12.91 -11.19
CA PHE A 348 25.25 -12.73 -12.43
C PHE A 348 24.64 -11.34 -12.49
N ASN A 349 24.14 -10.94 -13.66
CA ASN A 349 23.43 -9.67 -13.82
C ASN A 349 21.93 -9.95 -13.93
N LEU A 350 21.13 -9.21 -13.15
CA LEU A 350 19.72 -8.94 -13.41
C LEU A 350 19.63 -7.76 -14.37
N TYR A 351 18.76 -7.84 -15.38
CA TYR A 351 18.48 -6.77 -16.33
C TYR A 351 16.99 -6.43 -16.33
N ILE A 352 16.68 -5.15 -16.52
CA ILE A 352 15.33 -4.63 -16.77
C ILE A 352 15.40 -3.84 -18.08
N TYR A 353 14.60 -4.25 -19.07
CA TYR A 353 14.82 -3.90 -20.48
C TYR A 353 16.27 -4.21 -20.91
N SER A 354 16.88 -3.39 -21.77
CA SER A 354 18.28 -3.54 -22.23
C SER A 354 19.29 -2.69 -21.46
N ASN A 355 18.83 -1.56 -20.89
CA ASN A 355 19.70 -0.45 -20.48
C ASN A 355 19.87 -0.31 -18.95
N PHE A 356 19.19 -1.16 -18.16
CA PHE A 356 19.43 -1.28 -16.73
C PHE A 356 19.99 -2.66 -16.40
N SER A 357 21.05 -2.71 -15.59
CA SER A 357 21.65 -3.93 -15.08
C SER A 357 22.07 -3.77 -13.62
N LEU A 358 21.78 -4.77 -12.79
CA LEU A 358 22.22 -4.88 -11.40
C LEU A 358 23.01 -6.18 -11.21
N GLU A 359 24.16 -6.09 -10.53
CA GLU A 359 24.92 -7.28 -10.13
C GLU A 359 24.23 -8.00 -8.96
N ILE A 360 24.02 -9.30 -9.12
CA ILE A 360 23.48 -10.20 -8.11
C ILE A 360 24.60 -11.12 -7.63
N ASN A 361 25.00 -10.94 -6.37
CA ASN A 361 25.96 -11.81 -5.67
C ASN A 361 25.31 -12.36 -4.38
N PRO A 362 24.89 -13.65 -4.35
CA PRO A 362 24.30 -14.25 -3.15
C PRO A 362 25.22 -14.21 -1.93
N ASN A 363 26.54 -14.32 -2.12
CA ASN A 363 27.53 -14.33 -1.04
C ASN A 363 27.67 -12.98 -0.32
N GLU A 364 27.25 -11.88 -0.96
CA GLU A 364 27.17 -10.55 -0.32
C GLU A 364 25.85 -10.34 0.45
N LYS A 365 24.89 -11.27 0.33
CA LYS A 365 23.64 -11.29 1.09
C LYS A 365 23.72 -12.22 2.30
N SER A 366 24.33 -13.38 2.17
CA SER A 366 24.68 -14.25 3.30
C SER A 366 25.86 -15.17 2.98
N SER A 367 26.58 -15.59 4.01
CA SER A 367 27.61 -16.64 3.94
C SER A 367 27.04 -18.06 3.94
N ARG A 368 25.71 -18.21 3.90
CA ARG A 368 24.97 -19.47 3.90
C ARG A 368 24.15 -19.63 2.62
N LEU A 369 24.05 -20.86 2.11
CA LEU A 369 23.13 -21.19 1.02
C LEU A 369 21.67 -21.20 1.49
N ALA A 370 20.75 -21.21 0.52
CA ALA A 370 19.30 -21.24 0.74
C ALA A 370 18.77 -20.10 1.64
N VAL A 371 19.42 -18.92 1.60
CA VAL A 371 18.94 -17.70 2.27
C VAL A 371 18.13 -16.87 1.28
N PRO A 372 16.82 -16.64 1.54
CA PRO A 372 15.99 -15.74 0.74
C PRO A 372 16.48 -14.29 0.78
N PHE A 373 16.47 -13.62 -0.37
CA PHE A 373 16.58 -12.18 -0.51
C PHE A 373 15.78 -11.69 -1.71
N TYR A 374 15.54 -10.39 -1.79
CA TYR A 374 14.83 -9.78 -2.91
C TYR A 374 15.38 -8.39 -3.22
N PHE A 375 15.00 -7.86 -4.39
CA PHE A 375 15.22 -6.47 -4.77
C PHE A 375 13.92 -5.86 -5.28
N ASP A 376 13.63 -4.65 -4.81
CA ASP A 376 12.46 -3.86 -5.17
C ASP A 376 12.86 -2.73 -6.13
N PHE A 377 12.06 -2.52 -7.17
CA PHE A 377 12.22 -1.46 -8.16
C PHE A 377 10.87 -0.79 -8.42
N VAL A 378 10.92 0.46 -8.88
CA VAL A 378 9.82 1.04 -9.65
C VAL A 378 10.24 1.08 -11.11
N VAL A 379 9.42 0.49 -11.99
CA VAL A 379 9.68 0.36 -13.41
C VAL A 379 8.64 1.15 -14.19
N ASP A 380 9.10 2.20 -14.85
CA ASP A 380 8.35 2.92 -15.86
C ASP A 380 8.27 2.07 -17.15
N SER A 381 7.15 2.16 -17.86
CA SER A 381 6.88 1.34 -19.04
C SER A 381 6.69 2.17 -20.30
N ASP A 382 7.10 1.61 -21.43
CA ASP A 382 6.94 2.24 -22.73
C ASP A 382 5.51 2.07 -23.29
N ASP A 383 5.32 2.60 -24.50
CA ASP A 383 4.11 2.43 -25.29
C ASP A 383 3.98 1.04 -25.92
N SER A 384 4.95 0.13 -25.76
CA SER A 384 4.83 -1.24 -26.25
C SER A 384 3.85 -2.06 -25.39
N GLY A 385 3.83 -1.81 -24.07
CA GLY A 385 3.09 -2.60 -23.08
C GLY A 385 3.75 -3.93 -22.75
N ILE A 386 5.07 -4.04 -22.95
CA ILE A 386 5.84 -5.27 -22.75
C ILE A 386 7.05 -5.00 -21.85
N MET A 387 6.94 -5.37 -20.58
CA MET A 387 8.08 -5.36 -19.66
C MET A 387 8.96 -6.59 -19.89
N ARG A 388 10.28 -6.38 -19.94
CA ARG A 388 11.28 -7.46 -20.05
C ARG A 388 12.17 -7.48 -18.82
N ILE A 389 12.24 -8.64 -18.19
CA ILE A 389 13.14 -8.92 -17.06
C ILE A 389 14.03 -10.08 -17.48
N SER A 390 15.34 -9.94 -17.33
CA SER A 390 16.29 -10.96 -17.78
C SER A 390 17.35 -11.23 -16.73
N ILE A 391 17.94 -12.43 -16.76
CA ILE A 391 19.16 -12.74 -16.01
C ILE A 391 20.22 -13.29 -16.97
N GLY A 392 21.49 -12.95 -16.75
CA GLY A 392 22.58 -13.37 -17.62
C GLY A 392 23.91 -13.55 -16.87
N PRO A 393 24.79 -14.44 -17.36
CA PRO A 393 26.04 -14.76 -16.70
C PRO A 393 27.01 -13.57 -16.83
N ARG A 394 27.96 -13.47 -15.90
CA ARG A 394 29.08 -12.53 -16.04
C ARG A 394 30.37 -13.23 -16.41
N GLN A 395 31.26 -12.48 -17.06
CA GLN A 395 32.55 -13.02 -17.51
C GLN A 395 33.60 -13.10 -16.39
N ASP A 396 33.44 -12.31 -15.33
CA ASP A 396 34.26 -12.28 -14.11
C ASP A 396 33.80 -13.24 -13.01
N SER A 397 32.66 -13.93 -13.19
CA SER A 397 32.19 -14.97 -12.28
C SER A 397 32.90 -16.30 -12.53
N GLY A 398 33.25 -16.99 -11.44
CA GLY A 398 33.79 -18.35 -11.49
C GLY A 398 32.75 -19.41 -11.87
N ASN A 399 31.46 -19.13 -11.69
CA ASN A 399 30.36 -19.99 -12.15
C ASN A 399 29.45 -19.20 -13.11
N LYS A 400 29.54 -19.48 -14.41
CA LYS A 400 28.82 -18.76 -15.46
C LYS A 400 27.37 -19.24 -15.65
N THR A 401 26.63 -19.26 -14.54
CA THR A 401 25.17 -19.45 -14.51
C THR A 401 24.49 -18.19 -13.93
N ALA A 402 23.17 -18.18 -13.97
CA ALA A 402 22.30 -17.19 -13.35
C ALA A 402 21.01 -17.90 -12.94
N PHE A 403 20.36 -17.50 -11.84
CA PHE A 403 19.09 -18.09 -11.40
C PHE A 403 18.07 -17.05 -10.93
N LEU A 404 16.80 -17.45 -10.89
CA LEU A 404 15.67 -16.66 -10.38
C LEU A 404 14.63 -17.59 -9.75
N ASN A 405 14.05 -17.18 -8.61
CA ASN A 405 13.08 -17.99 -7.85
C ASN A 405 11.64 -17.45 -7.94
N GLY A 406 11.45 -16.14 -8.08
CA GLY A 406 10.10 -15.56 -8.17
C GLY A 406 10.07 -14.10 -8.61
N LEU A 407 8.90 -13.64 -9.07
CA LEU A 407 8.63 -12.24 -9.45
C LEU A 407 7.24 -11.81 -8.97
N GLU A 408 7.13 -10.61 -8.42
CA GLU A 408 5.85 -9.89 -8.27
C GLU A 408 5.89 -8.61 -9.10
N ILE A 409 4.84 -8.33 -9.88
CA ILE A 409 4.66 -7.09 -10.65
C ILE A 409 3.29 -6.52 -10.29
N MET A 410 3.26 -5.24 -9.90
CA MET A 410 2.07 -4.54 -9.45
C MET A 410 2.01 -3.16 -10.12
N GLU A 411 0.87 -2.77 -10.66
CA GLU A 411 0.68 -1.44 -11.25
C GLU A 411 0.47 -0.39 -10.16
N ILE A 412 1.22 0.73 -10.22
CA ILE A 412 1.11 1.85 -9.28
C ILE A 412 -0.03 2.76 -9.76
N MET A 413 -1.20 2.58 -9.16
CA MET A 413 -2.43 3.23 -9.60
C MET A 413 -2.42 4.73 -9.29
N GLY A 414 -2.74 5.54 -10.31
CA GLY A 414 -2.88 6.99 -10.18
C GLY A 414 -4.13 7.42 -9.40
N GLU A 415 -4.08 8.62 -8.82
CA GLU A 415 -5.29 9.27 -8.28
C GLU A 415 -6.22 9.69 -9.42
N LEU A 416 -7.53 9.50 -9.27
CA LEU A 416 -8.48 10.05 -10.22
C LEU A 416 -8.43 11.58 -10.17
N SER A 417 -8.26 12.20 -11.34
CA SER A 417 -8.35 13.65 -11.45
C SER A 417 -9.72 14.13 -10.92
N LYS A 418 -9.74 15.26 -10.20
CA LYS A 418 -10.86 15.70 -9.34
C LYS A 418 -12.19 16.01 -10.05
N GLY A 419 -12.30 15.79 -11.36
CA GLY A 419 -13.56 15.87 -12.11
C GLY A 419 -14.42 14.60 -12.05
N ALA A 420 -13.88 13.45 -11.65
CA ALA A 420 -14.57 12.16 -11.75
C ALA A 420 -15.35 11.76 -10.48
N ARG A 421 -16.67 12.03 -10.48
CA ARG A 421 -17.74 11.31 -9.74
C ARG A 421 -17.49 10.90 -8.28
N ALA A 422 -16.97 11.80 -7.44
CA ALA A 422 -16.99 11.64 -5.98
C ALA A 422 -17.50 12.91 -5.28
N SER A 423 -18.80 12.97 -4.97
CA SER A 423 -19.40 14.03 -4.17
C SER A 423 -19.21 13.74 -2.67
N ASP A 424 -18.05 14.10 -2.11
CA ASP A 424 -17.81 14.01 -0.67
C ASP A 424 -18.89 14.81 0.11
N PRO A 425 -19.66 14.20 1.03
CA PRO A 425 -20.59 14.94 1.88
C PRO A 425 -19.82 15.78 2.89
N LYS A 426 -20.08 17.09 2.92
CA LYS A 426 -19.36 18.07 3.77
C LYS A 426 -19.51 17.74 5.27
N SER A 427 -18.43 17.28 5.90
CA SER A 427 -18.34 17.11 7.35
C SER A 427 -18.06 18.45 8.04
N THR A 428 -19.10 19.07 8.60
CA THR A 428 -18.98 20.34 9.34
C THR A 428 -18.12 20.16 10.59
N GLY A 429 -17.05 20.95 10.72
CA GLY A 429 -16.02 20.84 11.77
C GLY A 429 -16.43 21.28 13.17
N VAL A 430 -17.50 20.71 13.73
CA VAL A 430 -18.04 21.07 15.06
C VAL A 430 -17.13 20.60 16.22
N PHE A 431 -16.48 19.44 16.08
CA PHE A 431 -15.72 18.80 17.17
C PHE A 431 -14.50 19.61 17.65
N VAL A 432 -13.84 20.37 16.77
CA VAL A 432 -12.63 21.16 17.11
C VAL A 432 -12.94 22.27 18.13
N ILE A 433 -14.12 22.88 18.01
CA ILE A 433 -14.56 23.99 18.88
C ILE A 433 -14.87 23.46 20.29
N VAL A 434 -15.59 22.35 20.39
CA VAL A 434 -16.00 21.75 21.67
C VAL A 434 -14.79 21.28 22.49
N GLY A 435 -13.78 20.67 21.85
CA GLY A 435 -12.57 20.20 22.53
C GLY A 435 -11.77 21.30 23.23
N SER A 436 -11.64 22.48 22.59
CA SER A 436 -10.88 23.61 23.16
C SER A 436 -11.53 24.19 24.41
N VAL A 437 -12.87 24.29 24.44
CA VAL A 437 -13.61 24.83 25.60
C VAL A 437 -13.47 23.92 26.82
N LEU A 438 -13.57 22.61 26.62
CA LEU A 438 -13.45 21.63 27.71
C LEU A 438 -12.02 21.57 28.28
N GLY A 439 -11.01 21.61 27.42
CA GLY A 439 -9.60 21.66 27.84
C GLY A 439 -9.26 22.93 28.63
N GLY A 440 -9.74 24.09 28.20
CA GLY A 440 -9.55 25.36 28.89
C GLY A 440 -10.14 25.38 30.31
N LEU A 441 -11.36 24.85 30.47
CA LEU A 441 -12.02 24.74 31.78
C LEU A 441 -11.23 23.88 32.78
N VAL A 442 -10.71 22.72 32.33
CA VAL A 442 -9.87 21.85 33.18
C VAL A 442 -8.61 22.57 33.63
N LEU A 443 -7.95 23.32 32.73
CA LEU A 443 -6.73 24.07 33.06
C LEU A 443 -6.98 25.16 34.11
N ILE A 444 -8.10 25.89 33.98
CA ILE A 444 -8.52 26.92 34.95
C ILE A 444 -8.81 26.30 36.33
N CYS A 445 -9.49 25.15 36.37
CA CYS A 445 -9.76 24.43 37.62
C CYS A 445 -8.46 24.00 38.32
N ILE A 446 -7.48 23.45 37.58
CA ILE A 446 -6.17 23.09 38.14
C ILE A 446 -5.44 24.31 38.70
N LEU A 447 -5.42 25.43 37.97
CA LEU A 447 -4.79 26.68 38.42
C LEU A 447 -5.45 27.23 39.69
N GLY A 448 -6.79 27.16 39.77
CA GLY A 448 -7.56 27.51 40.97
C GLY A 448 -7.21 26.64 42.18
N VAL A 449 -7.09 25.33 42.00
CA VAL A 449 -6.64 24.40 43.06
C VAL A 449 -5.23 24.72 43.53
N VAL A 450 -4.29 24.97 42.62
CA VAL A 450 -2.89 25.36 42.96
C VAL A 450 -2.86 26.67 43.75
N LEU A 451 -3.62 27.69 43.35
CA LEU A 451 -3.72 28.96 44.08
C LEU A 451 -4.37 28.80 45.46
N CYS A 452 -5.39 27.94 45.59
CA CYS A 452 -6.01 27.60 46.87
C CYS A 452 -5.05 26.84 47.81
N LEU A 453 -4.25 25.91 47.29
CA LEU A 453 -3.22 25.20 48.07
C LEU A 453 -2.07 26.14 48.47
N GLY A 454 -1.65 27.04 47.57
CA GLY A 454 -0.66 28.09 47.86
C GLY A 454 -1.13 29.05 48.96
N ARG A 455 -2.41 29.45 48.93
CA ARG A 455 -3.04 30.24 50.01
C ARG A 455 -3.16 29.44 51.31
N ARG A 456 -3.58 28.16 51.27
CA ARG A 456 -3.63 27.30 52.47
C ARG A 456 -2.27 27.04 53.13
N ARG A 457 -1.15 27.12 52.38
CA ARG A 457 0.21 27.07 52.94
C ARG A 457 0.65 28.40 53.58
N ARG A 458 0.04 29.54 53.21
CA ARG A 458 0.21 30.82 53.92
C ARG A 458 -0.76 30.92 55.09
N LYS A 459 -0.50 30.15 56.16
CA LYS A 459 -1.13 30.44 57.47
C LYS A 459 -0.74 31.86 57.89
N PRO A 460 -1.68 32.75 58.27
CA PRO A 460 -1.33 33.93 59.06
C PRO A 460 -0.74 33.47 60.40
N LYS A 461 0.14 34.28 61.00
CA LYS A 461 0.55 34.07 62.39
C LYS A 461 -0.70 34.21 63.27
N ALA A 462 -0.86 33.32 64.25
CA ALA A 462 -1.99 33.38 65.16
C ALA A 462 -1.91 34.64 66.04
N ALA A 463 -3.03 35.36 66.14
CA ALA A 463 -3.36 36.16 67.31
C ALA A 463 -4.40 35.35 68.11
N GLU A 464 -4.29 35.35 69.44
CA GLU A 464 -5.10 34.50 70.31
C GLU A 464 -6.37 35.23 70.76
N SER A 465 -7.56 34.66 70.54
CA SER A 465 -8.75 34.90 71.38
C SER A 465 -9.82 33.82 71.21
N LEU A 466 -10.05 33.08 72.30
CA LEU A 466 -11.29 32.52 72.83
C LEU A 466 -12.60 32.60 71.98
N ASP A 467 -13.01 31.44 71.46
CA ASP A 467 -14.12 30.60 71.97
C ASP A 467 -15.63 30.95 71.75
N TRP A 468 -16.44 29.87 71.76
CA TRP A 468 -17.91 29.73 71.86
C TRP A 468 -18.88 30.25 70.76
N SER A 469 -19.33 29.29 69.92
CA SER A 469 -20.74 28.81 69.83
C SER A 469 -21.89 29.72 69.29
N PRO A 470 -22.99 29.13 68.75
CA PRO A 470 -23.40 29.55 67.41
C PRO A 470 -24.92 29.72 67.11
N VAL A 471 -25.21 30.32 65.94
CA VAL A 471 -26.53 30.44 65.25
C VAL A 471 -27.64 31.15 66.08
N PRO A 472 -28.90 31.41 65.62
CA PRO A 472 -29.56 31.04 64.35
C PRO A 472 -30.38 32.14 63.60
N VAL A 473 -31.03 31.70 62.50
CA VAL A 473 -32.42 32.03 62.10
C VAL A 473 -32.75 33.30 61.26
N HIS A 474 -33.12 33.00 59.99
CA HIS A 474 -34.31 33.47 59.23
C HIS A 474 -34.34 34.75 58.36
N ARG A 475 -35.17 34.61 57.29
CA ARG A 475 -36.05 35.63 56.65
C ARG A 475 -35.35 36.92 56.16
N GLY A 476 -35.13 37.14 54.86
CA GLY A 476 -36.00 36.87 53.72
C GLY A 476 -36.79 38.14 53.35
N GLY A 477 -36.78 38.53 52.08
CA GLY A 477 -37.42 39.76 51.60
C GLY A 477 -36.73 40.32 50.35
N SER A 478 -37.52 40.72 49.35
CA SER A 478 -37.07 41.45 48.17
C SER A 478 -37.47 42.92 48.30
N THR A 479 -36.69 43.84 47.72
CA THR A 479 -37.24 44.99 46.96
C THR A 479 -36.18 45.67 46.09
N ASP A 480 -36.59 46.13 44.91
CA ASP A 480 -35.81 47.05 44.07
C ASP A 480 -35.81 48.48 44.60
N SER A 481 -34.67 49.17 44.44
CA SER A 481 -34.63 50.62 44.24
C SER A 481 -33.27 51.08 43.68
N ARG A 482 -33.11 52.23 43.03
CA ARG A 482 -33.88 53.00 42.02
C ARG A 482 -33.24 54.39 41.94
N MET A 483 -32.84 54.85 40.75
CA MET A 483 -32.34 56.23 40.48
C MET A 483 -31.01 56.58 41.23
N GLN A 484 -30.23 57.62 40.90
CA GLN A 484 -30.38 58.69 39.88
C GLN A 484 -29.00 59.20 39.37
N ALA A 485 -29.00 59.90 38.24
CA ALA A 485 -27.96 60.85 37.80
C ALA A 485 -28.21 62.25 38.45
N PRO A 486 -27.37 63.33 38.33
CA PRO A 486 -26.48 63.63 37.19
C PRO A 486 -25.16 64.43 37.47
N GLU A 487 -24.54 64.89 36.36
CA GLU A 487 -23.67 66.08 36.19
C GLU A 487 -22.26 66.18 36.83
N GLY A 488 -21.30 66.73 36.07
CA GLY A 488 -20.02 67.24 36.58
C GLY A 488 -18.77 66.94 35.74
N ALA A 489 -18.26 67.94 35.01
CA ALA A 489 -17.04 67.96 34.19
C ALA A 489 -15.71 67.61 34.97
N ILE A 490 -14.52 67.38 34.37
CA ILE A 490 -13.92 67.91 33.11
C ILE A 490 -12.61 67.16 32.69
N PHE A 491 -12.22 67.21 31.39
CA PHE A 491 -10.92 66.87 30.72
C PHE A 491 -10.12 65.55 31.00
N GLY A 492 -9.71 64.84 29.92
CA GLY A 492 -8.58 63.87 29.90
C GLY A 492 -8.77 62.63 28.99
N PRO A 493 -8.02 62.44 27.87
CA PRO A 493 -8.36 61.41 26.86
C PRO A 493 -7.33 60.28 26.65
N LEU A 494 -7.78 59.05 26.32
CA LEU A 494 -7.40 58.32 25.08
C LEU A 494 -8.12 56.95 24.89
N THR A 495 -8.14 56.49 23.63
CA THR A 495 -8.29 55.07 23.15
C THR A 495 -9.65 54.33 23.28
N PRO A 496 -9.98 53.40 22.35
CA PRO A 496 -11.32 53.48 21.72
C PRO A 496 -12.02 52.15 21.30
N ILE A 497 -13.14 52.31 20.58
CA ILE A 497 -13.78 51.39 19.61
C ILE A 497 -14.35 50.05 20.13
N LEU A 498 -15.67 49.93 19.97
CA LEU A 498 -16.29 48.73 19.40
C LEU A 498 -17.48 49.12 18.48
N ASN A 499 -17.64 48.31 17.44
CA ASN A 499 -18.71 48.20 16.44
C ASN A 499 -20.15 48.49 16.95
N LEU A 500 -21.17 48.82 16.11
CA LEU A 500 -21.41 48.45 14.71
C LEU A 500 -22.50 49.32 14.02
N GLY A 501 -22.36 49.59 12.71
CA GLY A 501 -23.46 49.56 11.71
C GLY A 501 -24.47 50.73 11.56
N LEU A 502 -24.67 51.16 10.30
CA LEU A 502 -26.02 51.34 9.71
C LEU A 502 -25.98 51.22 8.17
N LYS A 503 -27.10 51.55 7.49
CA LYS A 503 -27.51 51.05 6.17
C LYS A 503 -27.90 52.21 5.23
N ILE A 504 -27.58 52.11 3.93
CA ILE A 504 -28.08 53.01 2.86
C ILE A 504 -28.39 52.21 1.57
N SER A 505 -29.00 52.85 0.57
CA SER A 505 -29.72 52.20 -0.55
C SER A 505 -29.68 53.01 -1.87
N PHE A 506 -29.68 52.31 -3.02
CA PHE A 506 -30.04 52.69 -4.41
C PHE A 506 -30.08 54.19 -4.80
N SER A 507 -29.50 54.62 -5.93
CA SER A 507 -29.96 54.26 -7.30
C SER A 507 -29.08 54.88 -8.42
N GLU A 508 -29.19 54.35 -9.65
CA GLU A 508 -28.64 54.83 -10.95
C GLU A 508 -27.11 55.01 -11.08
N ILE A 509 -26.47 54.88 -12.25
CA ILE A 509 -26.92 54.95 -13.67
C ILE A 509 -26.63 53.64 -14.44
N GLN A 510 -27.37 53.38 -15.54
CA GLN A 510 -27.31 52.14 -16.35
C GLN A 510 -26.71 52.38 -17.78
N PRO A 511 -26.92 51.57 -18.85
CA PRO A 511 -25.82 50.94 -19.60
C PRO A 511 -25.67 51.42 -21.06
N ARG A 512 -24.80 50.75 -21.86
CA ARG A 512 -24.96 50.72 -23.33
C ARG A 512 -24.30 49.53 -24.04
N GLU A 513 -25.15 48.64 -24.60
CA GLU A 513 -24.96 47.92 -25.86
C GLU A 513 -26.09 48.38 -26.83
N PRO A 514 -25.96 48.21 -28.17
CA PRO A 514 -26.56 47.07 -28.92
C PRO A 514 -25.54 46.35 -29.87
N HIS A 515 -25.75 45.08 -30.32
CA HIS A 515 -26.54 44.60 -31.50
C HIS A 515 -26.17 45.31 -32.85
N GLU A 516 -26.15 44.73 -34.07
CA GLU A 516 -26.47 43.41 -34.70
C GLU A 516 -25.88 43.44 -36.16
N ASP A 517 -25.88 42.47 -37.09
CA ASP A 517 -26.30 41.05 -37.23
C ASP A 517 -25.55 40.38 -38.45
N SER A 518 -25.74 39.07 -38.66
CA SER A 518 -25.91 38.36 -39.96
C SER A 518 -24.75 37.61 -40.67
N THR A 519 -25.19 36.52 -41.31
CA THR A 519 -24.56 35.40 -42.02
C THR A 519 -23.78 35.70 -43.32
N ALA A 520 -22.76 34.89 -43.63
CA ALA A 520 -22.46 34.39 -45.00
C ALA A 520 -21.48 33.19 -45.03
N ASP A 521 -21.65 32.26 -45.97
CA ASP A 521 -20.64 31.25 -46.36
C ASP A 521 -19.52 31.87 -47.21
N THR A 522 -18.29 31.36 -47.09
CA THR A 522 -17.50 30.79 -48.22
C THR A 522 -16.11 30.29 -47.78
N SER A 523 -15.52 29.39 -48.59
CA SER A 523 -14.23 28.74 -48.31
C SER A 523 -13.03 29.67 -48.51
N ALA A 524 -12.05 29.60 -47.60
CA ALA A 524 -10.70 30.15 -47.80
C ALA A 524 -9.65 29.10 -47.46
N MET A 525 -8.74 28.84 -48.42
CA MET A 525 -7.69 27.83 -48.34
C MET A 525 -6.43 28.43 -47.70
N LEU A 526 -5.88 27.78 -46.67
CA LEU A 526 -4.56 28.14 -46.10
C LEU A 526 -3.56 27.03 -46.40
N ALA A 527 -2.45 27.42 -47.05
CA ALA A 527 -1.39 26.51 -47.47
C ALA A 527 -0.39 26.24 -46.34
N LEU A 528 0.10 25.01 -46.27
CA LEU A 528 1.33 24.66 -45.57
C LEU A 528 2.54 24.96 -46.49
N PRO A 529 3.70 25.36 -45.94
CA PRO A 529 4.93 25.48 -46.71
C PRO A 529 5.56 24.11 -47.00
N ASP A 530 6.11 23.92 -48.21
CA ASP A 530 6.87 22.73 -48.59
C ASP A 530 8.16 22.57 -47.76
N ILE A 531 8.49 21.30 -47.45
CA ILE A 531 9.84 20.89 -47.07
C ILE A 531 10.26 19.76 -48.01
N GLN A 532 11.44 19.90 -48.62
CA GLN A 532 11.88 19.06 -49.74
C GLN A 532 12.34 17.66 -49.30
N LEU A 533 11.93 16.65 -50.06
CA LEU A 533 12.49 15.30 -50.01
C LEU A 533 13.84 15.24 -50.73
N LEU A 534 14.79 14.49 -50.16
CA LEU A 534 16.01 14.04 -50.84
C LEU A 534 15.97 12.50 -51.05
N PRO A 535 16.62 11.97 -52.10
CA PRO A 535 16.24 10.68 -52.67
C PRO A 535 16.91 9.47 -52.01
N SER A 536 16.23 8.33 -52.08
CA SER A 536 16.75 7.01 -51.67
C SER A 536 17.75 6.45 -52.70
N LEU A 537 18.90 6.01 -52.23
CA LEU A 537 19.86 5.22 -53.00
C LEU A 537 19.54 3.72 -52.86
N SER A 538 19.25 3.07 -53.97
CA SER A 538 19.21 1.60 -54.07
C SER A 538 20.55 1.07 -54.58
N ILE A 539 21.11 0.07 -53.90
CA ILE A 539 22.28 -0.69 -54.36
C ILE A 539 21.87 -2.16 -54.45
N SER A 540 22.39 -2.87 -55.45
CA SER A 540 22.16 -4.29 -55.65
C SER A 540 23.50 -4.99 -55.89
N GLU A 541 23.78 -5.99 -55.07
CA GLU A 541 24.77 -7.06 -55.29
C GLU A 541 23.97 -8.33 -54.97
N GLU A 542 23.56 -9.11 -55.97
CA GLU A 542 24.38 -10.08 -56.71
C GLU A 542 24.82 -11.24 -55.79
N MET A 543 24.25 -12.42 -56.03
CA MET A 543 24.31 -13.58 -55.12
C MET A 543 24.84 -14.78 -55.90
N ASP A 544 26.09 -15.14 -55.62
CA ASP A 544 26.86 -16.10 -56.42
C ASP A 544 26.57 -17.58 -56.07
N HIS A 545 27.04 -18.50 -56.92
CA HIS A 545 26.48 -19.83 -57.09
C HIS A 545 27.13 -21.00 -56.29
N MET A 546 26.26 -21.96 -55.95
CA MET A 546 26.53 -23.43 -55.79
C MET A 546 27.33 -23.91 -54.54
N PRO A 547 27.26 -25.23 -54.19
CA PRO A 547 26.38 -26.29 -54.69
C PRO A 547 25.48 -26.95 -53.62
N ILE A 548 24.42 -27.63 -54.07
CA ILE A 548 23.50 -28.42 -53.23
C ILE A 548 24.04 -29.85 -53.03
N LEU A 549 24.11 -30.32 -51.78
CA LEU A 549 24.26 -31.75 -51.47
C LEU A 549 22.90 -32.37 -51.14
N ARG A 550 22.42 -33.33 -51.95
CA ARG A 550 21.25 -34.15 -51.63
C ARG A 550 21.62 -35.24 -50.61
N VAL A 551 20.83 -35.36 -49.55
CA VAL A 551 20.68 -36.63 -48.80
C VAL A 551 19.19 -36.90 -48.66
N THR A 552 18.76 -38.10 -49.07
CA THR A 552 17.38 -38.56 -48.99
C THR A 552 17.13 -39.32 -47.69
N GLY A 553 16.09 -38.94 -46.94
CA GLY A 553 15.63 -39.66 -45.74
C GLY A 553 14.10 -39.70 -45.70
N SER A 554 13.53 -40.90 -45.49
CA SER A 554 12.09 -41.15 -45.61
C SER A 554 11.30 -40.72 -44.37
N SER A 555 10.13 -40.12 -44.60
CA SER A 555 9.10 -39.94 -43.57
C SER A 555 8.54 -41.28 -43.08
N SER A 556 8.44 -41.45 -41.76
CA SER A 556 7.58 -42.48 -41.14
C SER A 556 6.62 -41.81 -40.18
N PHE A 557 5.32 -41.90 -40.46
CA PHE A 557 4.27 -41.54 -39.50
C PHE A 557 4.12 -42.67 -38.48
N SER A 558 4.00 -42.32 -37.20
CA SER A 558 3.60 -43.24 -36.13
C SER A 558 2.35 -42.66 -35.47
N GLN A 559 1.19 -43.27 -35.70
CA GLN A 559 0.04 -43.06 -34.83
C GLN A 559 0.36 -43.67 -33.46
N LEU A 560 -0.12 -43.04 -32.38
CA LEU A 560 -0.12 -43.63 -31.05
C LEU A 560 -1.57 -43.75 -30.60
N GLU A 561 -1.95 -44.99 -30.33
CA GLU A 561 -3.33 -45.43 -30.13
C GLU A 561 -3.72 -45.33 -28.64
N ILE A 562 -4.96 -44.93 -28.37
CA ILE A 562 -5.49 -44.83 -27.01
C ILE A 562 -6.13 -46.17 -26.63
N GLN A 563 -5.73 -46.76 -25.49
CA GLN A 563 -6.41 -47.91 -24.89
C GLN A 563 -6.82 -47.60 -23.45
N ASP A 564 -8.13 -47.65 -23.19
CA ASP A 564 -8.71 -47.79 -21.85
C ASP A 564 -8.54 -49.22 -21.33
N ALA A 565 -8.10 -49.39 -20.08
CA ALA A 565 -8.20 -50.67 -19.38
C ALA A 565 -8.15 -50.55 -17.84
N ARG A 566 -9.33 -50.36 -17.22
CA ARG A 566 -9.68 -50.58 -15.79
C ARG A 566 -9.10 -49.64 -14.73
#